data_AF-A0A180FXA8-F1
#
_entry.id   AF-A0A180FXA8-F1
#
_cell.length_a   1.000
_cell.length_b   1.000
_cell.length_c   1.000
_cell.angle_alpha   90.00
_cell.angle_beta   90.00
_cell.angle_gamma   90.00
#
_symmetry.space_group_name_H-M   'P 1'
#
loop_
_entity.id
_entity.type
_entity.pdbx_description
1 polymer ?
#
loop_
_entity_poly.entity_id
_entity_poly.type
_entity_poly.pdbx_seq_one_letter_code
_entity_poly.pdbx_strand_id
1 'polypeptide(L)'
;MQHVTTNHALLTGRYPSEASPLYHGTHHLGRGDLIIELQPGRRINLENSGSKTQLTRNNAVPTPLVFMGNGFKAQRIPREVNAVEIAPTLTHILRIRPPNAARSLPLQELW
;
A
#
# COMPACT_ATOMS: atom_id res chain seq x y z
N MET A 1 -16.21 6.86 11.07
CA MET A 1 -15.69 7.69 12.17
C MET A 1 -14.44 8.43 11.68
N GLN A 2 -14.14 9.64 12.14
CA GLN A 2 -12.88 10.31 11.79
C GLN A 2 -11.80 9.84 12.78
N HIS A 3 -10.61 9.50 12.31
CA HIS A 3 -9.52 9.01 13.16
C HIS A 3 -8.29 9.91 13.05
N VAL A 4 -7.59 10.09 14.17
CA VAL A 4 -6.35 10.87 14.24
C VAL A 4 -5.29 10.01 14.87
N THR A 5 -4.20 9.80 14.16
CA THR A 5 -3.06 9.01 14.63
C THR A 5 -1.83 9.89 14.76
N THR A 6 -1.11 9.77 15.88
CA THR A 6 0.16 10.49 16.09
C THR A 6 1.34 9.70 15.54
N ASN A 7 2.39 10.40 15.11
CA ASN A 7 3.65 9.79 14.70
C ASN A 7 4.25 8.92 15.82
N HIS A 8 4.14 9.39 17.06
CA HIS A 8 4.61 8.65 18.23
C HIS A 8 3.85 7.33 18.43
N ALA A 9 2.53 7.31 18.25
CA ALA A 9 1.75 6.08 18.33
C ALA A 9 2.18 5.07 17.25
N LEU A 10 2.42 5.54 16.02
CA LEU A 10 2.91 4.70 14.92
C LEU A 10 4.32 4.15 15.17
N LEU A 11 5.22 4.94 15.75
CA LEU A 11 6.58 4.51 16.10
C LEU A 11 6.60 3.49 17.25
N THR A 12 5.75 3.69 18.24
CA THR A 12 5.68 2.84 19.44
C THR A 12 4.80 1.60 19.24
N GLY A 13 4.19 1.43 18.07
CA GLY A 13 3.28 0.32 17.80
C GLY A 13 1.94 0.40 18.54
N ARG A 14 1.64 1.54 19.19
CA ARG A 14 0.40 1.76 19.97
C ARG A 14 -0.71 2.35 19.10
N TYR A 15 -0.88 1.84 17.89
CA TYR A 15 -1.91 2.26 16.95
C TYR A 15 -2.89 1.11 16.69
N PRO A 16 -4.18 1.41 16.43
CA PRO A 16 -5.16 0.36 16.09
C PRO A 16 -4.79 -0.33 14.79
N SER A 17 -5.16 -1.60 14.61
CA SER A 17 -4.82 -2.37 13.39
C SER A 17 -5.25 -1.68 12.09
N GLU A 18 -6.33 -0.90 12.14
CA GLU A 18 -6.81 -0.08 11.01
C GLU A 18 -5.78 0.95 10.52
N ALA A 19 -4.89 1.43 11.38
CA ALA A 19 -3.82 2.38 11.06
C ALA A 19 -2.51 1.70 10.59
N SER A 20 -2.48 0.38 10.45
CA SER A 20 -1.33 -0.35 9.90
C SER A 20 -0.89 0.12 8.50
N PRO A 21 -1.80 0.40 7.55
CA PRO A 21 -1.41 0.94 6.24
C PRO A 21 -0.69 2.29 6.35
N LEU A 22 -1.04 3.13 7.35
CA LEU A 22 -0.34 4.39 7.60
C LEU A 22 1.11 4.14 8.00
N TYR A 23 1.37 3.13 8.83
CA TYR A 23 2.73 2.77 9.22
C TYR A 23 3.56 2.30 8.01
N HIS A 24 2.99 1.42 7.17
CA HIS A 24 3.71 0.85 6.02
C HIS A 24 3.83 1.83 4.84
N GLY A 25 2.90 2.78 4.70
CA GLY A 25 2.85 3.73 3.59
C GLY A 25 3.62 5.03 3.83
N THR A 26 4.14 5.26 5.04
CA THR A 26 4.84 6.51 5.38
C THR A 26 6.19 6.25 6.03
N HIS A 27 7.12 7.19 5.87
CA HIS A 27 8.46 7.07 6.43
C HIS A 27 8.64 8.02 7.62
N HIS A 28 9.13 7.49 8.75
CA HIS A 28 9.22 8.22 10.01
C HIS A 28 9.99 9.56 9.96
N LEU A 29 11.01 9.69 9.12
CA LEU A 29 11.76 10.94 8.94
C LEU A 29 11.02 12.00 8.12
N GLY A 30 10.15 11.57 7.20
CA GLY A 30 9.43 12.47 6.28
C GLY A 30 7.97 12.70 6.67
N ARG A 31 7.53 12.14 7.79
CA ARG A 31 6.14 12.14 8.24
C ARG A 31 5.91 13.22 9.30
N GLY A 32 4.79 13.93 9.18
CA GLY A 32 4.36 14.91 10.19
C GLY A 32 3.91 14.26 11.50
N ASP A 33 3.70 15.08 12.53
CA ASP A 33 3.35 14.60 13.87
C ASP A 33 1.95 14.01 13.97
N LEU A 34 1.04 14.44 13.09
CA LEU A 34 -0.36 14.04 13.08
C LEU A 34 -0.78 13.59 11.67
N ILE A 35 -1.44 12.44 11.60
CA ILE A 35 -2.09 11.93 10.40
C ILE A 35 -3.60 11.88 10.67
N ILE A 36 -4.36 12.51 9.79
CA ILE A 36 -5.81 12.64 9.93
C ILE A 36 -6.47 11.85 8.81
N GLU A 37 -7.21 10.80 9.19
CA GLU A 37 -8.04 10.06 8.26
C GLU A 37 -9.44 10.67 8.21
N LEU A 38 -9.76 11.25 7.05
CA LEU A 38 -11.06 11.84 6.80
C LEU A 38 -12.08 10.77 6.41
N GLN A 39 -13.33 10.99 6.81
CA GLN A 39 -14.43 10.17 6.32
C GLN A 39 -14.55 10.30 4.79
N PRO A 40 -14.88 9.21 4.08
CA PRO A 40 -15.08 9.25 2.64
C PRO A 40 -16.10 10.33 2.23
N GLY A 41 -15.82 11.04 1.14
CA GLY A 41 -16.74 12.05 0.60
C GLY A 41 -16.61 13.44 1.23
N ARG A 42 -15.72 13.61 2.22
CA ARG A 42 -15.33 14.94 2.72
C ARG A 42 -14.48 15.67 1.67
N ARG A 43 -14.70 16.98 1.58
CA ARG A 43 -13.98 17.89 0.67
C ARG A 43 -13.04 18.75 1.48
N ILE A 44 -11.78 18.82 1.06
CA ILE A 44 -10.80 19.75 1.66
C ILE A 44 -10.86 21.04 0.84
N ASN A 45 -11.38 22.10 1.45
CA ASN A 45 -11.39 23.43 0.85
C ASN A 45 -10.11 24.14 1.28
N LEU A 46 -9.21 24.42 0.33
CA LEU A 46 -8.09 25.32 0.56
C LEU A 46 -8.54 26.71 0.15
N GLU A 47 -8.51 27.66 1.08
CA GLU A 47 -9.00 29.04 0.83
C GLU A 47 -8.08 29.86 -0.08
N ASN A 48 -6.93 29.33 -0.49
CA ASN A 48 -6.04 29.98 -1.45
C ASN A 48 -6.48 29.71 -2.91
N SER A 49 -6.74 30.83 -3.59
CA SER A 49 -7.35 30.99 -4.91
C SER A 49 -6.72 30.11 -6.00
N GLY A 50 -7.57 29.31 -6.65
CA GLY A 50 -7.25 28.55 -7.87
C GLY A 50 -7.04 27.04 -7.69
N SER A 51 -6.97 26.54 -6.45
CA SER A 51 -6.78 25.11 -6.20
C SER A 51 -8.10 24.32 -6.27
N LYS A 52 -8.14 23.29 -7.12
CA LYS A 52 -9.30 22.38 -7.25
C LYS A 52 -9.52 21.69 -5.90
N THR A 53 -10.74 21.77 -5.36
CA THR A 53 -11.17 21.01 -4.17
C THR A 53 -10.81 19.54 -4.34
N GLN A 54 -9.87 19.05 -3.55
CA GLN A 54 -9.48 17.63 -3.58
C GLN A 54 -10.59 16.84 -2.86
N LEU A 55 -11.28 15.99 -3.62
CA LEU A 55 -12.19 15.02 -3.04
C LEU A 55 -11.35 13.86 -2.50
N THR A 56 -11.25 13.73 -1.18
CA THR A 56 -10.55 12.61 -0.56
C THR A 56 -11.45 11.37 -0.64
N ARG A 57 -11.22 10.54 -1.67
CA ARG A 57 -11.72 9.16 -1.72
C ARG A 57 -10.55 8.24 -1.41
N ASN A 58 -10.60 7.58 -0.25
CA ASN A 58 -9.70 6.47 0.05
C ASN A 58 -10.23 5.23 -0.71
N ASN A 59 -10.04 5.22 -2.03
CA ASN A 59 -10.51 4.12 -2.87
C ASN A 59 -9.27 3.45 -3.46
N ALA A 60 -8.80 2.39 -2.81
CA ALA A 60 -7.83 1.50 -3.41
C ALA A 60 -8.37 1.08 -4.78
N VAL A 61 -7.62 1.38 -5.85
CA VAL A 61 -8.03 1.04 -7.21
C VAL A 61 -7.66 -0.43 -7.42
N PRO A 62 -8.65 -1.34 -7.55
CA PRO A 62 -8.34 -2.73 -7.85
C PRO A 62 -7.63 -2.78 -9.19
N THR A 63 -6.37 -3.18 -9.17
CA THR A 63 -5.51 -3.20 -10.36
C THR A 63 -5.20 -4.65 -10.71
N PRO A 64 -5.46 -5.08 -11.96
CA PRO A 64 -5.15 -6.45 -12.36
C PRO A 64 -3.63 -6.67 -12.42
N LEU A 65 -3.19 -7.85 -11.98
CA LEU A 65 -1.82 -8.31 -12.11
C LEU A 65 -1.79 -9.47 -13.10
N VAL A 66 -0.94 -9.38 -14.12
CA VAL A 66 -0.80 -10.40 -15.17
C VAL A 66 0.67 -10.78 -15.31
N PHE A 67 0.98 -12.06 -15.14
CA PHE A 67 2.27 -12.65 -15.51
C PHE A 67 2.12 -13.39 -16.84
N MET A 68 3.04 -13.15 -17.77
CA MET A 68 3.04 -13.77 -19.08
C MET A 68 4.48 -14.14 -19.47
N GLY A 69 4.68 -15.36 -19.95
CA GLY A 69 5.98 -15.84 -20.40
C GLY A 69 5.99 -17.34 -20.63
N ASN A 70 7.12 -17.85 -21.11
CA ASN A 70 7.33 -19.28 -21.29
C ASN A 70 7.44 -19.98 -19.92
N GLY A 71 6.80 -21.14 -19.76
CA GLY A 71 6.80 -21.91 -18.53
C GLY A 71 5.69 -21.58 -17.54
N PHE A 72 4.84 -20.58 -17.80
CA PHE A 72 3.65 -20.31 -16.99
C PHE A 72 2.45 -21.11 -17.48
N LYS A 73 1.78 -21.80 -16.56
CA LYS A 73 0.47 -22.40 -16.83
C LYS A 73 -0.58 -21.30 -16.92
N ALA A 74 -1.43 -21.35 -17.95
CA ALA A 74 -2.57 -20.46 -18.05
C ALA A 74 -3.56 -20.75 -16.92
N GLN A 75 -3.68 -19.81 -15.99
CA GLN A 75 -4.60 -19.93 -14.85
C GLN A 75 -5.00 -18.55 -14.34
N ARG A 76 -6.16 -18.48 -13.69
CA ARG A 76 -6.63 -17.30 -12.98
C ARG A 76 -6.52 -17.55 -11.48
N ILE A 77 -5.78 -16.70 -10.79
CA ILE A 77 -5.66 -16.73 -9.34
C ILE A 77 -6.68 -15.71 -8.80
N PRO A 78 -7.74 -16.15 -8.08
CA PRO A 78 -8.74 -15.24 -7.52
C PRO A 78 -8.31 -14.58 -6.21
N ARG A 79 -7.14 -14.96 -5.67
CA ARG A 79 -6.58 -14.39 -4.44
C ARG A 79 -6.21 -12.92 -4.63
N GLU A 80 -6.43 -12.12 -3.59
CA GLU A 80 -5.87 -10.77 -3.48
C GLU A 80 -4.35 -10.83 -3.33
N VAL A 81 -3.65 -10.15 -4.24
CA VAL A 81 -2.20 -10.07 -4.26
C VAL A 81 -1.76 -8.69 -3.82
N ASN A 82 -0.86 -8.62 -2.85
CA ASN A 82 -0.25 -7.37 -2.46
C ASN A 82 0.86 -6.97 -3.45
N ALA A 83 0.95 -5.68 -3.77
CA ALA A 83 1.99 -5.17 -4.68
C ALA A 83 3.43 -5.49 -4.22
N VAL A 84 3.64 -5.63 -2.90
CA VAL A 84 4.93 -5.96 -2.29
C VAL A 84 5.43 -7.39 -2.60
N GLU A 85 4.53 -8.29 -3.05
CA GLU A 85 4.86 -9.67 -3.42
C GLU A 85 5.44 -9.78 -4.85
N ILE A 86 5.25 -8.75 -5.69
CA ILE A 86 5.62 -8.76 -7.11
C ILE A 86 7.14 -8.86 -7.28
N ALA A 87 7.90 -8.01 -6.58
CA ALA A 87 9.35 -7.96 -6.73
C ALA A 87 10.03 -9.29 -6.27
N PRO A 88 9.74 -9.84 -5.07
CA PRO A 88 10.22 -11.18 -4.68
C PRO A 88 9.92 -12.25 -5.72
N THR A 89 8.70 -12.24 -6.26
CA THR A 89 8.25 -13.19 -7.28
C THR A 89 9.11 -13.14 -8.54
N LEU A 90 9.33 -11.96 -9.10
CA LEU A 90 10.17 -11.79 -10.28
C LEU A 90 11.62 -12.19 -10.00
N THR A 91 12.18 -11.79 -8.85
CA THR A 91 13.56 -12.17 -8.52
C THR A 91 13.74 -13.67 -8.37
N HIS A 92 12.73 -14.38 -7.86
CA HIS A 92 12.72 -15.83 -7.76
C HIS A 92 12.73 -16.49 -9.13
N ILE A 93 11.85 -16.05 -10.04
CA ILE A 93 11.78 -16.56 -11.43
C ILE A 93 13.10 -16.31 -12.18
N LEU A 94 13.66 -15.12 -12.03
CA LEU A 94 14.91 -14.72 -12.70
C LEU A 94 16.17 -15.31 -12.05
N ARG A 95 16.03 -16.00 -10.90
CA ARG A 95 17.15 -16.55 -10.12
C ARG A 95 18.18 -15.50 -9.71
N ILE A 96 17.70 -14.31 -9.32
CA ILE A 96 18.52 -13.22 -8.78
C ILE A 96 18.16 -12.99 -7.31
N ARG A 97 19.04 -12.31 -6.57
CA ARG A 97 18.79 -11.99 -5.15
C ARG A 97 17.58 -11.05 -5.03
N PRO A 98 16.65 -11.32 -4.08
CA PRO A 98 15.54 -10.41 -3.82
C PRO A 98 16.02 -9.05 -3.29
N PRO A 99 15.22 -7.99 -3.42
CA PRO A 99 15.53 -6.70 -2.83
C PRO A 99 15.72 -6.82 -1.32
N ASN A 100 16.73 -6.14 -0.76
CA ASN A 100 17.11 -6.30 0.67
C ASN A 100 15.98 -5.96 1.66
N ALA A 101 15.07 -5.05 1.29
CA ALA A 101 13.95 -4.64 2.14
C ALA A 101 12.64 -5.37 1.82
N ALA A 102 12.66 -6.33 0.89
CA ALA A 102 11.48 -7.11 0.58
C ALA A 102 11.16 -8.07 1.73
N ARG A 103 10.00 -7.86 2.36
CA ARG A 103 9.53 -8.67 3.50
C ARG A 103 8.54 -9.75 3.09
N SER A 104 8.03 -9.66 1.87
CA SER A 104 7.00 -10.58 1.36
C SER A 104 7.65 -11.78 0.67
N LEU A 105 6.97 -12.91 0.73
CA LEU A 105 7.38 -14.11 0.01
C LEU A 105 6.92 -14.05 -1.46
N PRO A 106 7.62 -14.74 -2.37
CA PRO A 106 7.16 -14.95 -3.74
C PRO A 106 5.77 -15.60 -3.80
N LEU A 107 4.99 -15.28 -4.85
CA LEU A 107 3.66 -15.82 -5.09
C LEU A 107 3.69 -17.33 -5.33
N GLN A 108 3.25 -18.11 -4.35
CA GLN A 108 3.35 -19.57 -4.39
C GLN A 108 2.52 -20.25 -5.47
N GLU A 109 1.51 -19.55 -5.96
CA GLU A 109 0.59 -20.08 -6.95
C GLU A 109 1.18 -20.17 -8.36
N LEU A 110 2.34 -19.57 -8.61
CA LEU A 110 2.94 -19.50 -9.95
C LEU A 110 3.73 -20.75 -10.36
N TRP A 111 3.78 -21.79 -9.54
CA TRP A 111 4.49 -23.05 -9.80
C TRP A 111 3.70 -24.29 -9.41
#